data_AF-A0A849IWM8-F1
#
_entry.id   AF-A0A849IWM8-F1
#
_cell.length_a   1.000
_cell.length_b   1.000
_cell.length_c   1.000
_cell.angle_alpha   90.00
_cell.angle_beta   90.00
_cell.angle_gamma   90.00
#
_symmetry.space_group_name_H-M   'P 1'
#
loop_
_entity.id
_entity.type
_entity.pdbx_description
1 polymer ?
#
loop_
_entity_poly.entity_id
_entity_poly.type
_entity_poly.pdbx_seq_one_letter_code
_entity_poly.pdbx_strand_id
1 'polypeptide(L)'
;MSAAPDLEQIQDLFLALPALLPEQRWFADKQRIPAGLRPAATFWLRRELPALGLALVDVDFDRGPSARYQLWIGVRELADDLADVPAGLKVVVSRPDSGLEYRAYDALADPAMGRYLIAWLRAGGSLISESGAELRVRALSGELPDLDDDFSIHPLSVQQSNSSVVFGEQLLLKVFRRIWSGVNPELELLEALAQAGFVAIAKPWIALEATVGAESYSLGMLQTFLRNGTDGFTLALTSLRDLHGDLLPEADGTVPTPEQCDAAVLEQGGSFLAAADQIGQLTAEMHRALASPIGRESLAARDLRADDIIRSAERIGKHLDEILLNDAPELEPLRVHRQGVRALLERLEHLRPSGMAIRVHGDYHLGQLLRTDAGWHVLDFEGRPAEPIAARRARATPLRDVAGMLRSFDYAAAVALRQQAHPDAATAGTLAPYGRAWARLMREGFLARYLDALAGAGMVPDDPDDLRLLLSALELGQALYEVEYELRTRPEWLSIPLEGIARLLQQANP
;
A
#
# COMPACT_ATOMS: atom_id res chain seq x y z
N MET A 1 -5.47 41.29 18.76
CA MET A 1 -5.22 39.99 18.13
C MET A 1 -5.67 38.92 19.10
N SER A 2 -6.69 38.13 18.74
CA SER A 2 -7.17 37.03 19.55
C SER A 2 -6.11 35.92 19.53
N ALA A 3 -5.53 35.59 20.68
CA ALA A 3 -4.63 34.44 20.81
C ALA A 3 -5.42 33.14 20.55
N ALA A 4 -4.79 32.17 19.89
CA ALA A 4 -5.38 30.85 19.67
C ALA A 4 -5.78 30.21 20.99
N PRO A 5 -6.82 29.37 20.95
CA PRO A 5 -7.27 28.71 22.15
C PRO A 5 -6.18 27.79 22.74
N ASP A 6 -6.04 27.83 24.06
CA ASP A 6 -5.13 26.94 24.79
C ASP A 6 -5.63 25.48 24.78
N LEU A 7 -4.82 24.53 25.24
CA LEU A 7 -5.17 23.10 25.23
C LEU A 7 -6.47 22.80 26.04
N GLU A 8 -6.69 23.52 27.14
CA GLU A 8 -7.96 23.50 27.89
C GLU A 8 -9.17 23.94 27.05
N GLN A 9 -8.95 24.79 26.05
CA GLN A 9 -10.01 25.40 25.24
C GLN A 9 -10.33 24.59 23.97
N ILE A 10 -9.59 23.51 23.71
CA ILE A 10 -9.94 22.48 22.72
C ILE A 10 -10.29 21.15 23.40
N GLN A 11 -10.57 21.15 24.70
CA GLN A 11 -10.98 19.95 25.44
C GLN A 11 -12.31 19.40 24.92
N ASP A 12 -13.24 20.27 24.52
CA ASP A 12 -14.50 19.90 23.85
C ASP A 12 -14.27 19.20 22.51
N LEU A 13 -13.21 19.57 21.77
CA LEU A 13 -12.81 18.82 20.58
C LEU A 13 -12.46 17.38 20.98
N PHE A 14 -11.59 17.19 21.98
CA PHE A 14 -11.22 15.85 22.45
C PHE A 14 -12.39 15.04 23.02
N LEU A 15 -13.43 15.69 23.55
CA LEU A 15 -14.66 15.03 23.98
C LEU A 15 -15.55 14.60 22.79
N ALA A 16 -15.56 15.36 21.70
CA ALA A 16 -16.34 15.04 20.49
C ALA A 16 -15.63 14.03 19.56
N LEU A 17 -14.29 13.99 19.57
CA LEU A 17 -13.49 13.11 18.72
C LEU A 17 -13.84 11.60 18.78
N PRO A 18 -14.16 10.97 19.93
CA PRO A 18 -14.47 9.53 19.97
C PRO A 18 -15.65 9.16 19.05
N ALA A 19 -16.63 10.04 18.91
CA ALA A 19 -17.79 9.82 18.04
C ALA A 19 -17.45 10.05 16.56
N LEU A 20 -16.54 10.98 16.26
CA LEU A 20 -16.19 11.37 14.89
C LEU A 20 -15.10 10.51 14.25
N LEU A 21 -14.20 9.93 15.04
CA LEU A 21 -13.11 9.09 14.55
C LEU A 21 -13.62 7.89 13.72
N PRO A 22 -14.62 7.11 14.14
CA PRO A 22 -15.14 5.98 13.36
C PRO A 22 -15.69 6.36 11.98
N GLU A 23 -16.19 7.60 11.83
CA GLU A 23 -16.71 8.12 10.56
C GLU A 23 -15.59 8.44 9.56
N GLN A 24 -14.36 8.63 10.04
CA GLN A 24 -13.24 8.95 9.19
C GLN A 24 -12.83 7.75 8.34
N ARG A 25 -12.58 7.99 7.06
CA ARG A 25 -12.12 6.94 6.13
C ARG A 25 -10.81 6.29 6.61
N TRP A 26 -9.88 7.13 7.06
CA TRP A 26 -8.54 6.74 7.53
C TRP A 26 -8.50 6.10 8.92
N PHE A 27 -9.63 6.04 9.64
CA PHE A 27 -9.66 5.35 10.93
C PHE A 27 -9.58 3.85 10.71
N ALA A 28 -8.45 3.24 11.11
CA ALA A 28 -8.16 1.84 10.80
C ALA A 28 -8.91 0.86 11.70
N ASP A 29 -9.41 1.32 12.84
CA ASP A 29 -9.95 0.47 13.91
C ASP A 29 -11.49 0.45 13.95
N LYS A 30 -12.15 0.50 12.79
CA LYS A 30 -13.63 0.59 12.66
C LYS A 30 -14.41 -0.55 13.32
N GLN A 31 -13.75 -1.68 13.60
CA GLN A 31 -14.35 -2.82 14.28
C GLN A 31 -14.32 -2.71 15.82
N ARG A 32 -13.69 -1.66 16.36
CA ARG A 32 -13.54 -1.43 17.79
C ARG A 32 -14.18 -0.10 18.17
N ILE A 33 -14.71 -0.01 19.39
CA ILE A 33 -15.40 1.20 19.85
C ILE A 33 -14.42 2.05 20.65
N PRO A 34 -14.15 3.31 20.24
CA PRO A 34 -13.36 4.23 21.07
C PRO A 34 -14.05 4.47 22.41
N ALA A 35 -13.36 4.16 23.51
CA ALA A 35 -13.83 4.37 24.88
C ALA A 35 -13.35 5.71 25.46
N GLY A 36 -12.25 6.25 24.93
CA GLY A 36 -11.69 7.53 25.36
C GLY A 36 -10.48 7.95 24.53
N LEU A 37 -10.10 9.21 24.65
CA LEU A 37 -8.91 9.78 24.03
C LEU A 37 -8.02 10.41 25.11
N ARG A 38 -6.71 10.17 25.02
CA ARG A 38 -5.70 10.80 25.87
C ARG A 38 -4.67 11.51 25.01
N PRO A 39 -4.56 12.85 25.07
CA PRO A 39 -3.50 13.57 24.39
C PRO A 39 -2.12 13.13 24.90
N ALA A 40 -1.26 12.67 24.01
CA ALA A 40 0.12 12.31 24.32
C ALA A 40 1.06 13.52 24.15
N ALA A 41 0.82 14.33 23.11
CA ALA A 41 1.55 15.57 22.85
C ALA A 41 0.72 16.49 21.96
N THR A 42 0.90 17.80 22.10
CA THR A 42 0.32 18.80 21.20
C THR A 42 1.38 19.83 20.80
N PHE A 43 1.30 20.28 19.55
CA PHE A 43 2.21 21.26 18.97
C PHE A 43 1.38 22.33 18.27
N TRP A 44 1.75 23.60 18.43
CA TRP A 44 1.13 24.71 17.72
C TRP A 44 2.15 25.34 16.78
N LEU A 45 1.98 25.12 15.48
CA LEU A 45 2.78 25.78 14.44
C LEU A 45 2.38 27.24 14.32
N ARG A 46 1.08 27.53 14.52
CA ARG A 46 0.55 28.88 14.56
C ARG A 46 -0.48 29.00 15.69
N ARG A 47 -0.23 29.93 16.61
CA ARG A 47 -1.11 30.27 17.73
C ARG A 47 -1.98 31.52 17.46
N GLU A 48 -2.13 31.96 16.22
CA GLU A 48 -3.03 33.05 15.86
C GLU A 48 -4.08 32.54 14.89
N LEU A 49 -5.30 33.08 14.93
CA LEU A 49 -6.34 32.67 14.00
C LEU A 49 -6.02 33.10 12.55
N PRO A 50 -6.28 32.25 11.54
CA PRO A 50 -6.56 30.82 11.67
C PRO A 50 -5.36 30.02 12.24
N ALA A 51 -5.58 29.29 13.34
CA ALA A 51 -4.53 28.58 14.07
C ALA A 51 -4.27 27.19 13.48
N LEU A 52 -3.03 26.71 13.61
CA LEU A 52 -2.60 25.41 13.10
C LEU A 52 -1.86 24.65 14.19
N GLY A 53 -2.41 23.50 14.58
CA GLY A 53 -1.82 22.60 15.54
C GLY A 53 -1.78 21.15 15.08
N LEU A 54 -1.02 20.35 15.81
CA LEU A 54 -0.92 18.91 15.69
C LEU A 54 -1.14 18.30 17.07
N ALA A 55 -2.02 17.32 17.18
CA ALA A 55 -2.22 16.51 18.37
C ALA A 55 -1.85 15.05 18.09
N LEU A 56 -1.02 14.47 18.96
CA LEU A 56 -0.80 13.03 19.03
C LEU A 56 -1.70 12.49 20.14
N VAL A 57 -2.57 11.53 19.82
CA VAL A 57 -3.63 11.09 20.71
C VAL A 57 -3.67 9.58 20.81
N ASP A 58 -3.65 9.06 22.03
CA ASP A 58 -3.95 7.67 22.31
C ASP A 58 -5.46 7.46 22.32
N VAL A 59 -5.95 6.58 21.46
CA VAL A 59 -7.34 6.12 21.45
C VAL A 59 -7.40 4.83 22.26
N ASP A 60 -8.07 4.88 23.40
CA ASP A 60 -8.37 3.73 24.22
C ASP A 60 -9.65 3.08 23.68
N PHE A 61 -9.66 1.75 23.54
CA PHE A 61 -10.79 1.00 22.99
C PHE A 61 -11.51 0.21 24.08
N ASP A 62 -12.75 -0.17 23.80
CA ASP A 62 -13.52 -1.09 24.63
C ASP A 62 -12.82 -2.45 24.84
N ARG A 63 -12.04 -2.91 23.85
CA ARG A 63 -11.24 -4.14 23.92
C ARG A 63 -9.89 -3.99 23.22
N GLY A 64 -8.89 -4.70 23.77
CA GLY A 64 -7.55 -4.77 23.22
C GLY A 64 -6.69 -3.54 23.51
N PRO A 65 -5.52 -3.43 22.87
CA PRO A 65 -4.58 -2.33 23.14
C PRO A 65 -5.05 -1.01 22.52
N SER A 66 -4.68 0.09 23.16
CA SER A 66 -4.82 1.45 22.61
C SER A 66 -4.04 1.61 21.31
N ALA A 67 -4.44 2.56 20.47
CA ALA A 67 -3.72 2.92 19.26
C ALA A 67 -3.49 4.43 19.21
N ARG A 68 -2.32 4.86 18.72
CA ARG A 68 -1.98 6.27 18.61
C ARG A 68 -2.30 6.81 17.23
N TYR A 69 -2.96 7.96 17.20
CA TYR A 69 -3.30 8.71 16.00
C TYR A 69 -2.70 10.10 16.04
N GLN A 70 -2.44 10.68 14.87
CA GLN A 70 -2.09 12.08 14.73
C GLN A 70 -3.24 12.86 14.08
N LEU A 71 -3.52 14.05 14.60
CA LEU A 71 -4.60 14.92 14.15
C LEU A 71 -4.04 16.32 13.92
N TRP A 72 -4.08 16.77 12.67
CA TRP A 72 -3.80 18.15 12.33
C TRP A 72 -5.07 18.97 12.50
N ILE A 73 -5.01 19.98 13.36
CA ILE A 73 -6.17 20.74 13.82
C ILE A 73 -6.04 22.18 13.35
N GLY A 74 -6.98 22.59 12.52
CA GLY A 74 -7.18 23.99 12.14
C GLY A 74 -8.22 24.60 13.05
N VAL A 75 -8.00 25.84 13.50
CA VAL A 75 -9.00 26.59 14.28
C VAL A 75 -9.26 27.93 13.61
N ARG A 76 -10.53 28.23 13.36
CA ARG A 76 -11.03 29.47 12.75
C ARG A 76 -12.18 30.06 13.56
N GLU A 77 -12.52 31.32 13.33
CA GLU A 77 -13.73 31.89 13.91
C GLU A 77 -14.96 31.20 13.30
N LEU A 78 -16.05 31.04 14.05
CA LEU A 78 -17.25 30.35 13.53
C LEU A 78 -17.84 31.02 12.28
N ALA A 79 -17.68 32.35 12.19
CA ALA A 79 -18.13 33.18 11.08
C ALA A 79 -17.32 32.95 9.78
N ASP A 80 -16.12 32.37 9.88
CA ASP A 80 -15.30 32.08 8.70
C ASP A 80 -15.97 31.02 7.83
N ASP A 81 -16.05 31.32 6.53
CA ASP A 81 -16.51 30.35 5.54
C ASP A 81 -15.49 29.21 5.41
N LEU A 82 -16.00 27.99 5.41
CA LEU A 82 -15.27 26.74 5.24
C LEU A 82 -15.92 25.86 4.15
N ALA A 83 -16.52 26.51 3.16
CA ALA A 83 -17.11 25.88 1.98
C ALA A 83 -16.13 24.93 1.27
N ASP A 84 -14.84 25.30 1.21
CA ASP A 84 -13.80 24.50 0.54
C ASP A 84 -13.29 23.33 1.37
N VAL A 85 -13.62 23.27 2.67
CA VAL A 85 -13.24 22.16 3.54
C VAL A 85 -14.36 21.13 3.53
N PRO A 86 -14.12 19.86 3.17
CA PRO A 86 -15.15 18.81 3.20
C PRO A 86 -15.75 18.63 4.59
N ALA A 87 -17.00 18.16 4.66
CA ALA A 87 -17.75 17.96 5.90
C ALA A 87 -17.24 16.84 6.83
N GLY A 88 -15.95 16.46 6.74
CA GLY A 88 -15.33 15.46 7.61
C GLY A 88 -15.20 15.95 9.05
N LEU A 89 -14.06 15.71 9.69
CA LEU A 89 -13.81 16.14 11.07
C LEU A 89 -13.95 17.67 11.21
N LYS A 90 -15.10 18.12 11.71
CA LYS A 90 -15.46 19.51 12.01
C LYS A 90 -16.25 19.55 13.32
N VAL A 91 -15.77 20.32 14.28
CA VAL A 91 -16.40 20.51 15.60
C VAL A 91 -16.52 21.99 15.87
N VAL A 92 -17.70 22.42 16.33
CA VAL A 92 -17.87 23.75 16.89
C VAL A 92 -17.45 23.69 18.35
N VAL A 93 -16.54 24.58 18.74
CA VAL A 93 -16.02 24.69 20.10
C VAL A 93 -16.43 26.06 20.62
N SER A 94 -17.29 26.07 21.63
CA SER A 94 -17.78 27.31 22.27
C SER A 94 -16.92 27.61 23.50
N ARG A 95 -16.53 28.87 23.68
CA ARG A 95 -15.75 29.31 24.85
C ARG A 95 -16.68 30.00 25.85
N PRO A 96 -17.12 29.31 26.93
CA PRO A 96 -18.19 29.83 27.81
C PRO A 96 -17.83 31.17 28.45
N ASP A 97 -16.55 31.34 28.81
CA ASP A 97 -16.07 32.52 29.54
C ASP A 97 -15.89 33.76 28.66
N SER A 98 -15.74 33.59 27.34
CA SER A 98 -15.51 34.70 26.40
C SER A 98 -16.67 34.94 25.43
N GLY A 99 -17.65 34.03 25.38
CA GLY A 99 -18.77 34.08 24.41
C GLY A 99 -18.33 33.97 22.95
N LEU A 100 -17.10 33.51 22.69
CA LEU A 100 -16.55 33.34 21.34
C LEU A 100 -16.71 31.88 20.92
N GLU A 101 -17.14 31.66 19.68
CA GLU A 101 -17.28 30.33 19.10
C GLU A 101 -16.28 30.15 17.97
N TYR A 102 -15.62 29.01 17.99
CA TYR A 102 -14.61 28.62 17.01
C TYR A 102 -15.06 27.37 16.27
N ARG A 103 -14.51 27.18 15.07
CA ARG A 103 -14.60 25.90 14.36
C ARG A 103 -13.23 25.24 14.36
N ALA A 104 -13.15 24.07 14.99
CA ALA A 104 -12.01 23.16 14.91
C ALA A 104 -12.27 22.13 13.80
N TYR A 105 -11.28 21.86 12.97
CA TYR A 105 -11.44 20.95 11.83
C TYR A 105 -10.12 20.28 11.44
N ASP A 106 -10.19 19.31 10.54
CA ASP A 106 -9.00 18.68 9.97
C ASP A 106 -8.21 19.68 9.09
N ALA A 107 -7.06 20.13 9.58
CA ALA A 107 -6.29 21.17 8.91
C ALA A 107 -5.77 20.75 7.53
N LEU A 108 -5.58 19.45 7.29
CA LEU A 108 -5.06 18.95 6.01
C LEU A 108 -6.04 19.14 4.86
N ALA A 109 -7.31 19.39 5.17
CA ALA A 109 -8.34 19.67 4.18
C ALA A 109 -8.46 21.16 3.82
N ASP A 110 -7.74 22.05 4.50
CA ASP A 110 -7.79 23.50 4.26
C ASP A 110 -6.52 23.96 3.52
N PRO A 111 -6.63 24.41 2.25
CA PRO A 111 -5.51 24.97 1.49
C PRO A 111 -4.75 26.08 2.22
N ALA A 112 -5.43 26.92 3.00
CA ALA A 112 -4.77 28.00 3.76
C ALA A 112 -3.88 27.43 4.87
N MET A 113 -4.30 26.35 5.54
CA MET A 113 -3.45 25.64 6.52
C MET A 113 -2.29 24.94 5.81
N GLY A 114 -2.54 24.38 4.62
CA GLY A 114 -1.50 23.83 3.76
C GLY A 114 -0.36 24.82 3.47
N ARG A 115 -0.66 26.10 3.24
CA ARG A 115 0.36 27.16 3.03
C ARG A 115 1.29 27.33 4.23
N TYR A 116 0.73 27.40 5.44
CA TYR A 116 1.54 27.51 6.67
C TYR A 116 2.38 26.25 6.89
N LEU A 117 1.79 25.07 6.63
CA LEU A 117 2.46 23.80 6.81
C LEU A 117 3.66 23.64 5.86
N ILE A 118 3.49 23.88 4.56
CA ILE A 118 4.60 23.74 3.60
C ILE A 118 5.70 24.77 3.82
N ALA A 119 5.37 25.99 4.24
CA ALA A 119 6.37 27.00 4.62
C ALA A 119 7.19 26.54 5.83
N TRP A 120 6.54 25.98 6.86
CA TRP A 120 7.22 25.45 8.05
C TRP A 120 8.09 24.22 7.73
N LEU A 121 7.60 23.31 6.88
CA LEU A 121 8.38 22.17 6.39
C LEU A 121 9.63 22.63 5.61
N ARG A 122 9.48 23.59 4.68
CA ARG A 122 10.60 24.16 3.90
C ARG A 122 11.65 24.83 4.78
N ALA A 123 11.23 25.45 5.88
CA ALA A 123 12.13 26.12 6.83
C ALA A 123 12.87 25.15 7.77
N GLY A 124 12.65 23.83 7.67
CA GLY A 124 13.27 22.85 8.58
C GLY A 124 12.77 22.99 10.02
N GLY A 125 11.47 23.27 10.20
CA GLY A 125 10.90 23.60 11.49
C GLY A 125 11.11 22.54 12.59
N SER A 126 11.17 23.03 13.83
CA SER A 126 11.16 22.20 15.04
C SER A 126 10.33 22.90 16.13
N LEU A 127 9.61 22.13 16.92
CA LEU A 127 8.77 22.59 18.03
C LEU A 127 8.93 21.66 19.23
N ILE A 128 8.92 22.23 20.43
CA ILE A 128 8.84 21.50 21.69
C ILE A 128 7.45 21.74 22.29
N SER A 129 6.74 20.67 22.65
CA SER A 129 5.46 20.74 23.35
C SER A 129 5.66 21.13 24.82
N GLU A 130 4.59 21.51 25.49
CA GLU A 130 4.60 21.75 26.94
C GLU A 130 4.93 20.49 27.75
N SER A 131 4.63 19.30 27.21
CA SER A 131 5.01 18.01 27.79
C SER A 131 6.48 17.62 27.53
N GLY A 132 7.25 18.47 26.84
CA GLY A 132 8.65 18.19 26.48
C GLY A 132 8.82 17.23 25.30
N ALA A 133 7.73 16.90 24.59
CA ALA A 133 7.83 16.16 23.34
C ALA A 133 8.41 17.07 22.24
N GLU A 134 9.12 16.49 21.30
CA GLU A 134 9.70 17.21 20.16
C GLU A 134 8.96 16.84 18.88
N LEU A 135 8.68 17.83 18.04
CA LEU A 135 8.25 17.68 16.65
C LEU A 135 9.34 18.30 15.78
N ARG A 136 9.88 17.53 14.83
CA ARG A 136 10.98 18.00 13.99
C ARG A 136 10.82 17.60 12.54
N VAL A 137 11.32 18.47 11.68
CA VAL A 137 11.46 18.25 10.24
C VAL A 137 12.89 17.76 9.96
N ARG A 138 13.02 16.62 9.27
CA ARG A 138 14.32 16.06 8.88
C ARG A 138 14.43 16.03 7.37
N ALA A 139 15.47 16.69 6.82
CA ALA A 139 15.80 16.57 5.41
C ALA A 139 16.32 15.15 5.09
N LEU A 140 15.85 14.59 3.98
CA LEU A 140 16.22 13.24 3.50
C LEU A 140 17.05 13.32 2.23
N SER A 141 16.65 14.22 1.32
CA SER A 141 17.32 14.49 0.06
C SER A 141 17.76 15.96 0.02
N GLY A 142 18.48 16.35 -1.04
CA GLY A 142 18.91 17.74 -1.28
C GLY A 142 17.76 18.75 -1.34
N GLU A 143 18.02 19.91 -1.90
CA GLU A 143 17.07 21.03 -1.88
C GLU A 143 15.72 20.69 -2.55
N LEU A 144 14.64 21.15 -1.92
CA LEU A 144 13.29 20.99 -2.44
C LEU A 144 13.15 21.78 -3.76
N PRO A 145 12.34 21.28 -4.71
CA PRO A 145 12.01 22.04 -5.90
C PRO A 145 11.25 23.32 -5.53
N ASP A 146 11.53 24.41 -6.23
CA ASP A 146 10.83 25.69 -6.05
C ASP A 146 9.35 25.58 -6.40
N LEU A 147 8.54 26.24 -5.57
CA LEU A 147 7.12 26.42 -5.81
C LEU A 147 6.91 27.86 -6.23
N ASP A 148 6.13 28.09 -7.29
CA ASP A 148 5.70 29.42 -7.70
C ASP A 148 4.96 30.11 -6.55
N ASP A 149 4.98 31.45 -6.47
CA ASP A 149 4.32 32.18 -5.37
C ASP A 149 2.81 31.84 -5.24
N ASP A 150 2.14 31.58 -6.37
CA ASP A 150 0.71 31.28 -6.47
C ASP A 150 0.41 29.78 -6.71
N PHE A 151 1.27 28.88 -6.21
CA PHE A 151 1.08 27.43 -6.38
C PHE A 151 -0.26 26.92 -5.81
N SER A 152 -0.80 25.89 -6.45
CA SER A 152 -2.05 25.25 -6.02
C SER A 152 -1.84 24.29 -4.85
N ILE A 153 -2.87 24.13 -4.01
CA ILE A 153 -2.85 23.20 -2.88
C ILE A 153 -4.10 22.35 -2.92
N HIS A 154 -3.92 21.03 -3.04
CA HIS A 154 -5.01 20.09 -3.25
C HIS A 154 -4.92 18.92 -2.27
N PRO A 155 -5.80 18.87 -1.25
CA PRO A 155 -5.99 17.67 -0.44
C PRO A 155 -6.51 16.53 -1.32
N LEU A 156 -5.90 15.36 -1.22
CA LEU A 156 -6.35 14.17 -1.96
C LEU A 156 -7.40 13.41 -1.17
N SER A 157 -8.52 13.12 -1.82
CA SER A 157 -9.67 12.40 -1.24
C SER A 157 -9.65 10.88 -1.44
N VAL A 158 -8.63 10.35 -2.15
CA VAL A 158 -8.61 8.98 -2.71
C VAL A 158 -7.94 7.94 -1.79
N GLN A 159 -7.18 8.33 -0.76
CA GLN A 159 -6.41 7.38 0.07
C GLN A 159 -7.20 6.81 1.26
N GLN A 160 -7.01 5.51 1.55
CA GLN A 160 -7.82 4.77 2.54
C GLN A 160 -7.29 4.82 3.98
N SER A 161 -5.97 4.83 4.22
CA SER A 161 -5.37 4.74 5.56
C SER A 161 -4.73 6.05 6.04
N ASN A 162 -4.39 6.94 5.11
CA ASN A 162 -3.59 8.15 5.34
C ASN A 162 -4.25 9.37 4.69
N SER A 163 -3.70 10.55 4.95
CA SER A 163 -4.11 11.78 4.26
C SER A 163 -2.96 12.34 3.46
N SER A 164 -3.25 12.84 2.27
CA SER A 164 -2.24 13.44 1.40
C SER A 164 -2.65 14.83 0.95
N VAL A 165 -1.67 15.73 0.83
CA VAL A 165 -1.84 17.08 0.30
C VAL A 165 -0.82 17.31 -0.81
N VAL A 166 -1.27 17.73 -1.98
CA VAL A 166 -0.41 18.07 -3.12
C VAL A 166 -0.15 19.58 -3.11
N PHE A 167 1.11 19.96 -3.33
CA PHE A 167 1.58 21.35 -3.41
C PHE A 167 2.21 21.62 -4.78
N GLY A 168 1.61 22.54 -5.53
CA GLY A 168 2.07 23.01 -6.84
C GLY A 168 2.19 21.92 -7.89
N GLU A 169 1.49 20.79 -7.69
CA GLU A 169 1.68 19.53 -8.41
C GLU A 169 3.14 19.02 -8.44
N GLN A 170 4.04 19.53 -7.60
CA GLN A 170 5.43 19.07 -7.56
C GLN A 170 5.71 18.18 -6.36
N LEU A 171 5.02 18.46 -5.26
CA LEU A 171 5.25 17.83 -3.97
C LEU A 171 3.95 17.23 -3.44
N LEU A 172 4.06 16.09 -2.78
CA LEU A 172 2.99 15.44 -2.05
C LEU A 172 3.44 15.22 -0.61
N LEU A 173 2.70 15.77 0.34
CA LEU A 173 2.84 15.44 1.75
C LEU A 173 1.91 14.28 2.06
N LYS A 174 2.47 13.12 2.42
CA LYS A 174 1.73 11.98 2.96
C LYS A 174 1.80 12.04 4.49
N VAL A 175 0.65 12.08 5.16
CA VAL A 175 0.51 12.13 6.62
C VAL A 175 -0.02 10.80 7.13
N PHE A 176 0.75 10.14 8.00
CA PHE A 176 0.43 8.84 8.57
C PHE A 176 -0.58 8.96 9.70
N ARG A 177 -1.85 8.63 9.48
CA ARG A 177 -2.90 8.92 10.48
C ARG A 177 -2.76 8.09 11.73
N ARG A 178 -2.58 6.78 11.58
CA ARG A 178 -2.25 5.87 12.67
C ARG A 178 -0.73 5.71 12.75
N ILE A 179 -0.14 5.95 13.91
CA ILE A 179 1.31 5.94 14.12
C ILE A 179 1.71 4.91 15.18
N TRP A 180 2.95 4.45 15.11
CA TRP A 180 3.56 3.51 16.06
C TRP A 180 4.96 3.98 16.43
N SER A 181 5.45 3.48 17.55
CA SER A 181 6.83 3.68 17.97
C SER A 181 7.80 3.05 16.96
N GLY A 182 8.77 3.83 16.50
CA GLY A 182 9.74 3.48 15.47
C GLY A 182 9.48 4.15 14.12
N VAL A 183 10.27 3.73 13.14
CA VAL A 183 10.21 4.27 11.77
C VAL A 183 9.07 3.63 10.99
N ASN A 184 8.37 4.41 10.18
CA ASN A 184 7.38 3.88 9.24
C ASN A 184 8.07 3.05 8.12
N PRO A 185 7.58 1.84 7.75
CA PRO A 185 8.20 0.98 6.74
C PRO A 185 8.37 1.66 5.39
N GLU A 186 7.38 2.45 4.96
CA GLU A 186 7.45 3.14 3.67
C GLU A 186 8.54 4.20 3.69
N LEU A 187 8.60 5.03 4.75
CA LEU A 187 9.69 6.00 4.91
C LEU A 187 11.06 5.30 4.99
N GLU A 188 11.15 4.20 5.74
CA GLU A 188 12.37 3.41 5.89
C GLU A 188 12.89 2.86 4.55
N LEU A 189 11.99 2.36 3.71
CA LEU A 189 12.34 1.77 2.40
C LEU A 189 12.58 2.84 1.33
N LEU A 190 11.76 3.89 1.26
CA LEU A 190 11.98 4.99 0.32
C LEU A 190 13.30 5.72 0.58
N GLU A 191 13.66 5.93 1.86
CA GLU A 191 14.95 6.52 2.24
C GLU A 191 16.11 5.62 1.80
N ALA A 192 16.02 4.31 2.05
CA ALA A 192 17.06 3.36 1.66
C ALA A 192 17.21 3.23 0.13
N LEU A 193 16.10 3.14 -0.60
CA LEU A 193 16.08 3.09 -2.06
C LEU A 193 16.70 4.35 -2.68
N ALA A 194 16.32 5.53 -2.19
CA ALA A 194 16.89 6.79 -2.66
C ALA A 194 18.40 6.87 -2.39
N GLN A 195 18.86 6.43 -1.22
CA GLN A 195 20.29 6.38 -0.89
C GLN A 195 21.08 5.37 -1.74
N ALA A 196 20.44 4.26 -2.12
CA ALA A 196 20.99 3.27 -3.05
C ALA A 196 20.96 3.74 -4.52
N GLY A 197 20.38 4.91 -4.81
CA GLY A 197 20.30 5.47 -6.16
C GLY A 197 19.15 4.91 -7.01
N PHE A 198 18.19 4.21 -6.41
CA PHE A 198 16.99 3.76 -7.11
C PHE A 198 16.02 4.93 -7.31
N VAL A 199 15.76 5.29 -8.58
CA VAL A 199 15.03 6.51 -8.94
C VAL A 199 13.55 6.29 -9.26
N ALA A 200 13.13 5.04 -9.46
CA ALA A 200 11.76 4.68 -9.84
C ALA A 200 10.81 4.63 -8.63
N ILE A 201 10.89 5.65 -7.79
CA ILE A 201 10.04 5.89 -6.61
C ILE A 201 9.64 7.36 -6.55
N ALA A 202 8.60 7.68 -5.79
CA ALA A 202 8.39 9.06 -5.38
C ALA A 202 9.55 9.49 -4.47
N LYS A 203 10.46 10.31 -4.99
CA LYS A 203 11.67 10.72 -4.25
C LYS A 203 11.28 11.37 -2.91
N PRO A 204 11.74 10.83 -1.77
CA PRO A 204 11.45 11.39 -0.46
C PRO A 204 12.38 12.59 -0.18
N TRP A 205 11.80 13.73 0.15
CA TRP A 205 12.53 14.97 0.41
C TRP A 205 12.68 15.25 1.90
N ILE A 206 11.60 15.07 2.66
CA ILE A 206 11.53 15.41 4.08
C ILE A 206 10.78 14.30 4.83
N ALA A 207 11.24 13.98 6.04
CA ALA A 207 10.48 13.25 7.04
C ALA A 207 9.97 14.21 8.12
N LEU A 208 8.71 14.01 8.53
CA LEU A 208 8.16 14.61 9.73
C LEU A 208 8.18 13.59 10.86
N GLU A 209 8.80 13.95 11.98
CA GLU A 209 9.06 13.03 13.09
C GLU A 209 8.70 13.67 14.43
N ALA A 210 8.24 12.87 15.38
CA ALA A 210 8.07 13.30 16.76
C ALA A 210 8.76 12.36 17.74
N THR A 211 9.24 12.92 18.85
CA THR A 211 9.77 12.18 20.00
C THR A 211 8.91 12.48 21.21
N VAL A 212 8.32 11.45 21.81
CA VAL A 212 7.50 11.56 23.03
C VAL A 212 8.13 10.66 24.09
N GLY A 213 8.75 11.25 25.11
CA GLY A 213 9.56 10.50 26.07
C GLY A 213 10.75 9.82 25.40
N ALA A 214 10.84 8.49 25.50
CA ALA A 214 11.91 7.70 24.90
C ALA A 214 11.55 7.13 23.51
N GLU A 215 10.34 7.41 23.01
CA GLU A 215 9.84 6.83 21.77
C GLU A 215 9.83 7.86 20.64
N SER A 216 10.21 7.41 19.44
CA SER A 216 10.15 8.22 18.21
C SER A 216 9.07 7.70 17.28
N TYR A 217 8.47 8.60 16.52
CA TYR A 217 7.32 8.34 15.66
C TYR A 217 7.56 9.00 14.30
N SER A 218 7.45 8.23 13.21
CA SER A 218 7.31 8.81 11.87
C SER A 218 5.87 9.32 11.70
N LEU A 219 5.70 10.61 11.44
CA LEU A 219 4.40 11.24 11.28
C LEU A 219 4.01 11.46 9.82
N GLY A 220 4.97 11.59 8.92
CA GLY A 220 4.68 11.76 7.52
C GLY A 220 5.95 12.03 6.73
N MET A 221 5.77 12.22 5.43
CA MET A 221 6.86 12.60 4.54
C MET A 221 6.39 13.48 3.41
N LEU A 222 7.27 14.39 2.99
CA LEU A 222 7.12 15.16 1.78
C LEU A 222 7.93 14.47 0.69
N GLN A 223 7.27 14.12 -0.41
CA GLN A 223 7.86 13.41 -1.53
C GLN A 223 7.48 14.07 -2.85
N THR A 224 8.11 13.65 -3.94
CA THR A 224 7.76 14.10 -5.29
C THR A 224 6.34 13.64 -5.63
N PHE A 225 5.52 14.56 -6.17
CA PHE A 225 4.23 14.19 -6.73
C PHE A 225 4.41 13.68 -8.16
N LEU A 226 3.99 12.44 -8.40
CA LEU A 226 4.07 11.80 -9.72
C LEU A 226 2.85 12.21 -10.54
N ARG A 227 3.00 13.24 -11.38
CA ARG A 227 1.94 13.75 -12.26
C ARG A 227 1.58 12.77 -13.37
N ASN A 228 0.33 12.89 -13.85
CA ASN A 228 -0.17 12.20 -15.05
C ASN A 228 0.06 10.68 -15.05
N GLY A 229 0.13 10.08 -13.87
CA GLY A 229 0.35 8.66 -13.72
C GLY A 229 -0.92 7.85 -13.98
N THR A 230 -0.81 6.75 -14.71
CA THR A 230 -1.84 5.71 -14.78
C THR A 230 -1.37 4.48 -14.01
N ASP A 231 -2.22 3.91 -13.16
CA ASP A 231 -1.85 2.70 -12.42
C ASP A 231 -1.71 1.49 -13.35
N GLY A 232 -0.79 0.59 -13.03
CA GLY A 232 -0.45 -0.56 -13.86
C GLY A 232 -1.60 -1.53 -14.03
N PHE A 233 -2.52 -1.62 -13.05
CA PHE A 233 -3.67 -2.49 -13.14
C PHE A 233 -4.68 -1.97 -14.18
N THR A 234 -4.95 -0.66 -14.19
CA THR A 234 -5.75 0.00 -15.22
C THR A 234 -5.16 -0.19 -16.62
N LEU A 235 -3.83 -0.09 -16.78
CA LEU A 235 -3.17 -0.33 -18.06
C LEU A 235 -3.31 -1.79 -18.51
N ALA A 236 -3.13 -2.74 -17.59
CA ALA A 236 -3.34 -4.17 -17.89
C ALA A 236 -4.79 -4.46 -18.29
N LEU A 237 -5.78 -3.92 -17.59
CA LEU A 237 -7.19 -4.04 -17.95
C LEU A 237 -7.50 -3.40 -19.31
N THR A 238 -6.81 -2.33 -19.68
CA THR A 238 -6.96 -1.70 -21.01
C THR A 238 -6.44 -2.63 -22.10
N SER A 239 -5.24 -3.19 -21.93
CA SER A 239 -4.70 -4.22 -22.84
C SER A 239 -5.65 -5.42 -22.98
N LEU A 240 -6.18 -5.95 -21.88
CA LEU A 240 -7.13 -7.07 -21.92
C LEU A 240 -8.47 -6.68 -22.57
N ARG A 241 -8.94 -5.45 -22.38
CA ARG A 241 -10.16 -4.96 -23.02
C ARG A 241 -9.99 -4.84 -24.53
N ASP A 242 -8.85 -4.35 -24.99
CA ASP A 242 -8.54 -4.26 -26.42
C ASP A 242 -8.47 -5.67 -27.03
N LEU A 243 -7.78 -6.61 -26.37
CA LEU A 243 -7.68 -8.01 -26.81
C LEU A 243 -9.08 -8.65 -26.94
N HIS A 244 -9.91 -8.53 -25.90
CA HIS A 244 -11.26 -9.09 -25.93
C HIS A 244 -12.14 -8.37 -26.96
N GLY A 245 -11.97 -7.07 -27.17
CA GLY A 245 -12.71 -6.29 -28.15
C GLY A 245 -12.44 -6.72 -29.58
N ASP A 246 -11.18 -6.99 -29.92
CA ASP A 246 -10.78 -7.48 -31.24
C ASP A 246 -11.31 -8.88 -31.53
N LEU A 247 -11.42 -9.73 -30.49
CA LEU A 247 -11.86 -11.12 -30.60
C LEU A 247 -13.39 -11.29 -30.50
N LEU A 248 -14.11 -10.29 -29.97
CA LEU A 248 -15.54 -10.37 -29.73
C LEU A 248 -16.37 -10.70 -30.99
N PRO A 249 -16.07 -10.18 -32.20
CA PRO A 249 -16.82 -10.51 -33.41
C PRO A 249 -16.73 -11.99 -33.82
N GLU A 250 -15.68 -12.68 -33.38
CA GLU A 250 -15.41 -14.10 -33.69
C GLU A 250 -15.78 -15.04 -32.53
N ALA A 251 -16.31 -14.50 -31.43
CA ALA A 251 -16.65 -15.27 -30.23
C ALA A 251 -17.99 -16.03 -30.40
N ASP A 252 -17.96 -17.15 -31.11
CA ASP A 252 -19.13 -17.98 -31.43
C ASP A 252 -19.37 -19.17 -30.49
N GLY A 253 -18.58 -19.28 -29.41
CA GLY A 253 -18.58 -20.42 -28.49
C GLY A 253 -17.52 -21.48 -28.79
N THR A 254 -16.79 -21.36 -29.90
CA THR A 254 -15.67 -22.23 -30.22
C THR A 254 -14.53 -21.98 -29.24
N VAL A 255 -14.03 -23.05 -28.62
CA VAL A 255 -12.86 -22.97 -27.75
C VAL A 255 -11.60 -22.88 -28.63
N PRO A 256 -10.85 -21.76 -28.58
CA PRO A 256 -9.62 -21.60 -29.35
C PRO A 256 -8.53 -22.57 -28.87
N THR A 257 -7.63 -22.91 -29.79
CA THR A 257 -6.40 -23.65 -29.48
C THR A 257 -5.40 -22.76 -28.73
N PRO A 258 -4.47 -23.35 -27.96
CA PRO A 258 -3.39 -22.59 -27.33
C PRO A 258 -2.60 -21.73 -28.31
N GLU A 259 -2.29 -22.25 -29.51
CA GLU A 259 -1.52 -21.54 -30.54
C GLU A 259 -2.27 -20.30 -31.06
N GLN A 260 -3.59 -20.40 -31.24
CA GLN A 260 -4.43 -19.24 -31.58
C GLN A 260 -4.44 -18.21 -30.47
N CYS A 261 -4.51 -18.64 -29.21
CA CYS A 261 -4.50 -17.73 -28.07
C CYS A 261 -3.19 -16.95 -27.99
N ASP A 262 -2.06 -17.65 -28.19
CA ASP A 262 -0.74 -17.06 -28.14
C ASP A 262 -0.53 -16.07 -29.28
N ALA A 263 -0.89 -16.45 -30.51
CA ALA A 263 -0.81 -15.58 -31.67
C ALA A 263 -1.62 -14.29 -31.45
N ALA A 264 -2.86 -14.40 -30.96
CA ALA A 264 -3.70 -13.23 -30.69
C ALA A 264 -3.07 -12.26 -29.67
N VAL A 265 -2.44 -12.77 -28.61
CA VAL A 265 -1.76 -11.92 -27.61
C VAL A 265 -0.48 -11.29 -28.16
N LEU A 266 0.30 -12.05 -28.95
CA LEU A 266 1.57 -11.59 -29.52
C LEU A 266 1.38 -10.56 -30.63
N GLU A 267 0.32 -10.69 -31.42
CA GLU A 267 0.00 -9.81 -32.56
C GLU A 267 -0.85 -8.59 -32.15
N GLN A 268 -1.29 -8.54 -30.89
CA GLN A 268 -2.12 -7.47 -30.36
C GLN A 268 -1.42 -6.10 -30.43
N GLY A 269 -2.07 -5.11 -31.05
CA GLY A 269 -1.55 -3.72 -31.11
C GLY A 269 -1.40 -3.07 -29.73
N GLY A 270 -2.30 -3.39 -28.78
CA GLY A 270 -2.29 -2.94 -27.38
C GLY A 270 -1.57 -3.88 -26.42
N SER A 271 -0.55 -4.60 -26.88
CA SER A 271 0.12 -5.63 -26.06
C SER A 271 0.82 -5.08 -24.81
N PHE A 272 0.63 -5.76 -23.68
CA PHE A 272 1.28 -5.44 -22.41
C PHE A 272 2.64 -6.15 -22.22
N LEU A 273 3.12 -6.92 -23.20
CA LEU A 273 4.36 -7.71 -23.08
C LEU A 273 5.59 -6.87 -22.77
N ALA A 274 5.75 -5.74 -23.47
CA ALA A 274 6.87 -4.82 -23.23
C ALA A 274 6.80 -4.19 -21.83
N ALA A 275 5.59 -3.92 -21.33
CA ALA A 275 5.40 -3.45 -19.96
C ALA A 275 5.76 -4.54 -18.95
N ALA A 276 5.36 -5.80 -19.17
CA ALA A 276 5.72 -6.91 -18.29
C ALA A 276 7.25 -7.13 -18.21
N ASP A 277 7.97 -7.05 -19.33
CA ASP A 277 9.45 -7.08 -19.35
C ASP A 277 10.04 -5.91 -18.55
N GLN A 278 9.60 -4.67 -18.83
CA GLN A 278 10.07 -3.48 -18.10
C GLN A 278 9.82 -3.57 -16.59
N ILE A 279 8.66 -4.10 -16.18
CA ILE A 279 8.32 -4.30 -14.77
C ILE A 279 9.21 -5.39 -14.16
N GLY A 280 9.56 -6.44 -14.90
CA GLY A 280 10.50 -7.47 -14.46
C GLY A 280 11.89 -6.90 -14.18
N GLN A 281 12.40 -6.07 -15.09
CA GLN A 281 13.66 -5.34 -14.91
C GLN A 281 13.60 -4.42 -13.70
N LEU A 282 12.55 -3.58 -13.60
CA LEU A 282 12.34 -2.64 -12.50
C LEU A 282 12.33 -3.35 -11.14
N THR A 283 11.67 -4.51 -11.06
CA THR A 283 11.55 -5.28 -9.82
C THR A 283 12.91 -5.85 -9.40
N ALA A 284 13.72 -6.32 -10.35
CA ALA A 284 15.09 -6.77 -10.08
C ALA A 284 16.00 -5.62 -9.60
N GLU A 285 15.90 -4.45 -10.23
CA GLU A 285 16.63 -3.24 -9.83
C GLU A 285 16.24 -2.78 -8.41
N MET A 286 14.94 -2.75 -8.11
CA MET A 286 14.43 -2.45 -6.77
C MET A 286 14.99 -3.42 -5.72
N HIS A 287 14.91 -4.73 -5.98
CA HIS A 287 15.41 -5.73 -5.04
C HIS A 287 16.90 -5.63 -4.82
N ARG A 288 17.70 -5.35 -5.86
CA ARG A 288 19.14 -5.09 -5.70
C ARG A 288 19.42 -3.87 -4.85
N ALA A 289 18.68 -2.78 -5.06
CA ALA A 289 18.81 -1.59 -4.25
C ALA A 289 18.47 -1.87 -2.78
N LEU A 290 17.41 -2.65 -2.51
CA LEU A 290 17.05 -3.10 -1.15
C LEU A 290 18.02 -4.10 -0.53
N ALA A 291 18.75 -4.84 -1.37
CA ALA A 291 19.80 -5.75 -0.90
C ALA A 291 21.13 -5.03 -0.62
N SER A 292 21.28 -3.79 -1.09
CA SER A 292 22.51 -3.01 -0.95
C SER A 292 22.87 -2.77 0.52
N PRO A 293 24.14 -2.89 0.92
CA PRO A 293 24.59 -2.59 2.27
C PRO A 293 24.54 -1.08 2.58
N ILE A 294 24.34 -0.23 1.56
CA ILE A 294 24.25 1.21 1.69
C ILE A 294 22.89 1.55 2.31
N GLY A 295 22.88 2.04 3.55
CA GLY A 295 21.76 2.82 4.06
C GLY A 295 21.24 2.47 5.45
N ARG A 296 21.43 1.24 5.98
CA ARG A 296 21.17 0.86 7.40
C ARG A 296 21.45 -0.61 7.67
N GLU A 297 22.19 -0.93 8.74
CA GLU A 297 22.45 -2.32 9.18
C GLU A 297 21.16 -3.11 9.47
N SER A 298 20.11 -2.43 9.96
CA SER A 298 18.79 -3.03 10.19
C SER A 298 18.10 -3.52 8.91
N LEU A 299 18.53 -3.03 7.73
CA LEU A 299 18.01 -3.41 6.41
C LEU A 299 18.92 -4.38 5.67
N ALA A 300 20.15 -4.59 6.15
CA ALA A 300 21.17 -5.37 5.46
C ALA A 300 20.62 -6.74 5.03
N ALA A 301 20.82 -7.08 3.76
CA ALA A 301 20.54 -8.41 3.24
C ALA A 301 21.34 -9.47 4.01
N ARG A 302 20.81 -10.68 4.03
CA ARG A 302 21.50 -11.86 4.55
C ARG A 302 21.07 -13.09 3.76
N ASP A 303 21.82 -14.17 3.88
CA ASP A 303 21.40 -15.45 3.33
C ASP A 303 20.02 -15.85 3.87
N LEU A 304 19.20 -16.41 2.98
CA LEU A 304 17.95 -17.04 3.36
C LEU A 304 18.25 -18.21 4.31
N ARG A 305 17.47 -18.35 5.38
CA ARG A 305 17.64 -19.42 6.38
C ARG A 305 16.47 -20.39 6.32
N ALA A 306 16.68 -21.62 6.76
CA ALA A 306 15.62 -22.61 6.89
C ALA A 306 14.45 -22.06 7.74
N ASP A 307 14.75 -21.36 8.84
CA ASP A 307 13.71 -20.74 9.67
C ASP A 307 12.86 -19.68 8.93
N ASP A 308 13.37 -19.00 7.91
CA ASP A 308 12.56 -18.07 7.10
C ASP A 308 11.54 -18.81 6.24
N ILE A 309 11.96 -19.96 5.69
CA ILE A 309 11.12 -20.84 4.88
C ILE A 309 10.05 -21.49 5.75
N ILE A 310 10.45 -22.05 6.90
CA ILE A 310 9.54 -22.66 7.88
C ILE A 310 8.51 -21.64 8.37
N ARG A 311 8.94 -20.44 8.79
CA ARG A 311 7.99 -19.37 9.19
C ARG A 311 7.02 -18.99 8.07
N SER A 312 7.48 -19.02 6.81
CA SER A 312 6.61 -18.75 5.67
C SER A 312 5.56 -19.86 5.49
N ALA A 313 5.98 -21.12 5.59
CA ALA A 313 5.09 -22.28 5.53
C ALA A 313 4.05 -22.26 6.68
N GLU A 314 4.51 -22.05 7.92
CA GLU A 314 3.67 -21.94 9.10
C GLU A 314 2.64 -20.81 8.97
N ARG A 315 3.06 -19.64 8.48
CA ARG A 315 2.16 -18.50 8.27
C ARG A 315 1.07 -18.82 7.24
N ILE A 316 1.44 -19.43 6.12
CA ILE A 316 0.48 -19.82 5.07
C ILE A 316 -0.48 -20.89 5.60
N GLY A 317 0.04 -21.89 6.32
CA GLY A 317 -0.76 -22.95 6.92
C GLY A 317 -1.72 -22.45 7.99
N LYS A 318 -1.28 -21.50 8.83
CA LYS A 318 -2.13 -20.86 9.83
C LYS A 318 -3.25 -20.05 9.19
N HIS A 319 -2.92 -19.28 8.14
CA HIS A 319 -3.91 -18.48 7.41
C HIS A 319 -4.96 -19.37 6.74
N LEU A 320 -4.55 -20.49 6.15
CA LEU A 320 -5.48 -21.49 5.63
C LEU A 320 -6.45 -21.99 6.72
N ASP A 321 -5.94 -22.37 7.89
CA ASP A 321 -6.80 -22.84 8.99
C ASP A 321 -7.76 -21.74 9.44
N GLU A 322 -7.28 -20.50 9.59
CA GLU A 322 -8.10 -19.33 9.97
C GLU A 322 -9.25 -19.09 8.97
N ILE A 323 -8.99 -19.17 7.67
CA ILE A 323 -10.02 -19.05 6.62
C ILE A 323 -11.04 -20.21 6.75
N LEU A 324 -10.56 -21.44 6.94
CA LEU A 324 -11.41 -22.64 6.97
C LEU A 324 -12.27 -22.78 8.23
N LEU A 325 -12.03 -21.97 9.27
CA LEU A 325 -12.95 -21.80 10.41
C LEU A 325 -14.26 -21.11 10.01
N ASN A 326 -14.31 -20.44 8.86
CA ASN A 326 -15.53 -19.84 8.33
C ASN A 326 -16.36 -20.90 7.60
N ASP A 327 -17.59 -21.16 8.04
CA ASP A 327 -18.48 -22.19 7.49
C ASP A 327 -19.19 -21.78 6.17
N ALA A 328 -18.74 -20.71 5.51
CA ALA A 328 -19.26 -20.28 4.22
C ALA A 328 -19.18 -21.39 3.16
N PRO A 329 -20.28 -21.76 2.49
CA PRO A 329 -20.31 -22.82 1.49
C PRO A 329 -19.41 -22.51 0.27
N GLU A 330 -19.18 -21.23 -0.01
CA GLU A 330 -18.30 -20.79 -1.09
C GLU A 330 -16.83 -21.20 -0.89
N LEU A 331 -16.45 -21.59 0.34
CA LEU A 331 -15.11 -22.10 0.66
C LEU A 331 -14.93 -23.61 0.44
N GLU A 332 -15.98 -24.33 0.02
CA GLU A 332 -15.90 -25.78 -0.25
C GLU A 332 -14.77 -26.15 -1.25
N PRO A 333 -14.53 -25.41 -2.35
CA PRO A 333 -13.40 -25.69 -3.22
C PRO A 333 -12.05 -25.64 -2.49
N LEU A 334 -11.87 -24.72 -1.55
CA LEU A 334 -10.65 -24.65 -0.74
C LEU A 334 -10.55 -25.82 0.25
N ARG A 335 -11.68 -26.27 0.81
CA ARG A 335 -11.73 -27.45 1.70
C ARG A 335 -11.27 -28.71 0.97
N VAL A 336 -11.72 -28.91 -0.27
CA VAL A 336 -11.28 -30.03 -1.13
C VAL A 336 -9.78 -29.98 -1.37
N HIS A 337 -9.20 -28.79 -1.54
CA HIS A 337 -7.77 -28.60 -1.81
C HIS A 337 -6.89 -28.57 -0.56
N ARG A 338 -7.45 -28.65 0.65
CA ARG A 338 -6.72 -28.54 1.93
C ARG A 338 -5.52 -29.48 2.01
N GLN A 339 -5.69 -30.76 1.64
CA GLN A 339 -4.60 -31.74 1.71
C GLN A 339 -3.49 -31.44 0.71
N GLY A 340 -3.83 -30.99 -0.50
CA GLY A 340 -2.86 -30.58 -1.51
C GLY A 340 -2.02 -29.38 -1.06
N VAL A 341 -2.68 -28.40 -0.42
CA VAL A 341 -1.98 -27.26 0.21
C VAL A 341 -1.01 -27.76 1.29
N ARG A 342 -1.45 -28.64 2.18
CA ARG A 342 -0.58 -29.17 3.26
C ARG A 342 0.64 -29.90 2.72
N ALA A 343 0.46 -30.76 1.72
CA ALA A 343 1.57 -31.45 1.07
C ALA A 343 2.59 -30.50 0.42
N LEU A 344 2.12 -29.39 -0.16
CA LEU A 344 3.00 -28.35 -0.71
C LEU A 344 3.82 -27.67 0.40
N LEU A 345 3.19 -27.33 1.53
CA LEU A 345 3.85 -26.69 2.66
C LEU A 345 4.86 -27.64 3.34
N GLU A 346 4.54 -28.92 3.49
CA GLU A 346 5.46 -29.95 4.02
C GLU A 346 6.72 -30.08 3.14
N ARG A 347 6.56 -30.06 1.81
CA ARG A 347 7.70 -30.04 0.89
C ARG A 347 8.54 -28.78 1.04
N LEU A 348 7.89 -27.62 1.21
CA LEU A 348 8.58 -26.35 1.41
C LEU A 348 9.42 -26.35 2.70
N GLU A 349 8.92 -26.94 3.79
CA GLU A 349 9.67 -27.04 5.06
C GLU A 349 10.98 -27.85 4.95
N HIS A 350 11.08 -28.74 3.96
CA HIS A 350 12.27 -29.55 3.67
C HIS A 350 13.19 -28.94 2.61
N LEU A 351 12.84 -27.78 2.05
CA LEU A 351 13.64 -27.08 1.06
C LEU A 351 14.98 -26.65 1.65
N ARG A 352 16.08 -26.91 0.94
CA ARG A 352 17.39 -26.39 1.34
C ARG A 352 17.41 -24.88 1.07
N PRO A 353 17.73 -24.04 2.08
CA PRO A 353 17.71 -22.60 1.87
C PRO A 353 18.81 -22.17 0.90
N SER A 354 18.42 -21.43 -0.13
CA SER A 354 19.28 -20.77 -1.11
C SER A 354 18.68 -19.41 -1.49
N GLY A 355 19.52 -18.49 -1.95
CA GLY A 355 19.12 -17.09 -2.17
C GLY A 355 19.25 -16.22 -0.92
N MET A 356 18.66 -15.02 -0.98
CA MET A 356 18.76 -14.01 0.07
C MET A 356 17.42 -13.72 0.75
N ALA A 357 17.49 -13.29 2.01
CA ALA A 357 16.42 -12.59 2.70
C ALA A 357 16.74 -11.09 2.73
N ILE A 358 15.89 -10.30 2.08
CA ILE A 358 16.02 -8.84 1.95
C ILE A 358 14.80 -8.16 2.56
N ARG A 359 14.87 -6.84 2.72
CA ARG A 359 13.64 -6.07 2.84
C ARG A 359 12.92 -6.07 1.50
N VAL A 360 11.61 -6.27 1.55
CA VAL A 360 10.73 -6.38 0.38
C VAL A 360 9.64 -5.33 0.45
N HIS A 361 8.97 -5.07 -0.67
CA HIS A 361 7.78 -4.24 -0.72
C HIS A 361 6.65 -4.84 0.12
N GLY A 362 6.46 -6.16 0.06
CA GLY A 362 5.58 -6.93 0.95
C GLY A 362 4.11 -6.96 0.56
N ASP A 363 3.66 -6.02 -0.29
CA ASP A 363 2.34 -5.98 -0.95
C ASP A 363 2.42 -5.61 -2.44
N TYR A 364 3.34 -6.23 -3.18
CA TYR A 364 3.67 -5.82 -4.56
C TYR A 364 2.70 -6.41 -5.60
N HIS A 365 2.04 -5.55 -6.36
CA HIS A 365 1.12 -5.92 -7.45
C HIS A 365 1.00 -4.77 -8.47
N LEU A 366 0.30 -4.98 -9.60
CA LEU A 366 0.19 -3.97 -10.68
C LEU A 366 -0.43 -2.64 -10.21
N GLY A 367 -1.28 -2.67 -9.20
CA GLY A 367 -1.89 -1.47 -8.60
C GLY A 367 -0.91 -0.62 -7.80
N GLN A 368 0.26 -1.17 -7.43
CA GLN A 368 1.36 -0.45 -6.77
C GLN A 368 2.40 0.07 -7.76
N LEU A 369 2.10 -0.02 -9.05
CA LEU A 369 2.93 0.52 -10.11
C LEU A 369 2.20 1.67 -10.79
N LEU A 370 2.92 2.75 -11.02
CA LEU A 370 2.43 3.94 -11.72
C LEU A 370 3.27 4.21 -12.94
N ARG A 371 2.65 4.27 -14.12
CA ARG A 371 3.30 4.67 -15.36
C ARG A 371 3.10 6.16 -15.57
N THR A 372 4.20 6.91 -15.62
CA THR A 372 4.24 8.32 -16.03
C THR A 372 5.06 8.45 -17.31
N ASP A 373 5.18 9.66 -17.86
CA ASP A 373 6.03 9.94 -19.02
C ASP A 373 7.51 9.60 -18.77
N ALA A 374 7.96 9.69 -17.51
CA ALA A 374 9.34 9.42 -17.11
C ALA A 374 9.67 7.93 -16.92
N GLY A 375 8.66 7.05 -16.79
CA GLY A 375 8.91 5.64 -16.50
C GLY A 375 7.84 5.00 -15.64
N TRP A 376 8.12 3.76 -15.26
CA TRP A 376 7.41 3.06 -14.19
C TRP A 376 7.95 3.52 -12.83
N HIS A 377 7.06 3.68 -11.87
CA HIS A 377 7.39 4.00 -10.48
C HIS A 377 6.69 3.01 -9.55
N VAL A 378 7.39 2.61 -8.50
CA VAL A 378 6.83 1.77 -7.43
C VAL A 378 6.29 2.67 -6.32
N LEU A 379 5.07 2.39 -5.88
CA LEU A 379 4.33 3.12 -4.85
C LEU A 379 4.13 2.26 -3.60
N ASP A 380 3.80 2.89 -2.47
CA ASP A 380 3.21 2.25 -1.28
C ASP A 380 3.99 1.09 -0.63
N PHE A 381 5.21 1.39 -0.18
CA PHE A 381 6.07 0.47 0.58
C PHE A 381 5.61 0.23 2.03
N GLU A 382 4.32 0.41 2.36
CA GLU A 382 3.81 0.19 3.72
C GLU A 382 3.70 -1.30 4.08
N GLY A 383 3.67 -2.18 3.07
CA GLY A 383 3.31 -3.60 3.20
C GLY A 383 1.82 -3.78 3.48
N ARG A 384 1.36 -5.03 3.64
CA ARG A 384 -0.07 -5.33 3.78
C ARG A 384 -0.67 -4.70 5.05
N PRO A 385 -1.69 -3.83 4.96
CA PRO A 385 -2.22 -3.11 6.13
C PRO A 385 -2.71 -3.99 7.28
N ALA A 386 -3.17 -5.21 6.99
CA ALA A 386 -3.63 -6.18 7.98
C ALA A 386 -2.48 -6.83 8.79
N GLU A 387 -1.23 -6.74 8.31
CA GLU A 387 -0.08 -7.35 8.98
C GLU A 387 0.47 -6.45 10.10
N PRO A 388 0.87 -7.03 11.26
CA PRO A 388 1.56 -6.29 12.31
C PRO A 388 2.84 -5.62 11.79
N ILE A 389 3.21 -4.49 12.39
CA ILE A 389 4.39 -3.71 11.96
C ILE A 389 5.69 -4.53 11.92
N ALA A 390 5.87 -5.45 12.87
CA ALA A 390 7.04 -6.32 12.93
C ALA A 390 7.11 -7.26 11.70
N ALA A 391 5.97 -7.73 11.20
CA ALA A 391 5.90 -8.54 9.99
C ALA A 391 6.16 -7.70 8.72
N ARG A 392 5.61 -6.48 8.66
CA ARG A 392 5.82 -5.53 7.54
C ARG A 392 7.28 -5.08 7.42
N ARG A 393 8.04 -5.07 8.52
CA ARG A 393 9.49 -4.76 8.55
C ARG A 393 10.40 -5.98 8.49
N ALA A 394 9.85 -7.19 8.50
CA ALA A 394 10.65 -8.41 8.45
C ALA A 394 11.31 -8.57 7.07
N ARG A 395 12.45 -9.26 7.06
CA ARG A 395 13.07 -9.69 5.81
C ARG A 395 12.34 -10.90 5.26
N ALA A 396 12.28 -11.01 3.95
CA ALA A 396 11.73 -12.14 3.23
C ALA A 396 12.57 -12.44 1.98
N THR A 397 12.36 -13.62 1.38
CA THR A 397 12.84 -13.86 0.02
C THR A 397 12.23 -12.82 -0.93
N PRO A 398 13.00 -12.26 -1.89
CA PRO A 398 12.47 -11.33 -2.88
C PRO A 398 11.36 -11.96 -3.75
N LEU A 399 11.28 -13.29 -3.80
CA LEU A 399 10.20 -14.00 -4.48
C LEU A 399 8.81 -13.74 -3.87
N ARG A 400 8.72 -13.19 -2.64
CA ARG A 400 7.44 -12.77 -2.06
C ARG A 400 6.77 -11.69 -2.91
N ASP A 401 7.54 -10.71 -3.39
CA ASP A 401 7.01 -9.64 -4.24
C ASP A 401 6.72 -10.16 -5.66
N VAL A 402 7.59 -11.04 -6.18
CA VAL A 402 7.39 -11.72 -7.48
C VAL A 402 6.06 -12.50 -7.48
N ALA A 403 5.77 -13.27 -6.42
CA ALA A 403 4.51 -14.00 -6.29
C ALA A 403 3.28 -13.08 -6.33
N GLY A 404 3.36 -11.92 -5.66
CA GLY A 404 2.30 -10.90 -5.70
C GLY A 404 2.04 -10.37 -7.11
N MET A 405 3.10 -10.06 -7.87
CA MET A 405 2.97 -9.59 -9.24
C MET A 405 2.41 -10.67 -10.18
N LEU A 406 2.88 -11.91 -10.07
CA LEU A 406 2.40 -13.03 -10.88
C LEU A 406 0.91 -13.30 -10.66
N ARG A 407 0.45 -13.26 -9.41
CA ARG A 407 -0.97 -13.31 -9.06
C ARG A 407 -1.74 -12.12 -9.62
N SER A 408 -1.16 -10.92 -9.61
CA SER A 408 -1.78 -9.72 -10.16
C SER A 408 -2.09 -9.83 -11.65
N PHE A 409 -1.26 -10.51 -12.44
CA PHE A 409 -1.55 -10.77 -13.87
C PHE A 409 -2.73 -11.72 -14.05
N ASP A 410 -2.77 -12.81 -13.30
CA ASP A 410 -3.90 -13.75 -13.34
C ASP A 410 -5.21 -13.06 -12.94
N TYR A 411 -5.13 -12.23 -11.90
CA TYR A 411 -6.27 -11.52 -11.36
C TYR A 411 -6.78 -10.47 -12.37
N ALA A 412 -5.89 -9.72 -13.04
CA ALA A 412 -6.26 -8.80 -14.10
C ALA A 412 -7.04 -9.49 -15.23
N ALA A 413 -6.55 -10.64 -15.71
CA ALA A 413 -7.23 -11.42 -16.75
C ALA A 413 -8.64 -11.87 -16.33
N ALA A 414 -8.78 -12.38 -15.11
CA ALA A 414 -10.07 -12.80 -14.57
C ALA A 414 -11.06 -11.63 -14.39
N VAL A 415 -10.57 -10.47 -13.93
CA VAL A 415 -11.37 -9.25 -13.78
C VAL A 415 -11.81 -8.69 -15.12
N ALA A 416 -10.90 -8.63 -16.10
CA ALA A 416 -11.22 -8.11 -17.42
C ALA A 416 -12.33 -8.91 -18.11
N LEU A 417 -12.35 -10.23 -17.94
CA LEU A 417 -13.42 -11.09 -18.46
C LEU A 417 -14.77 -10.77 -17.78
N ARG A 418 -14.78 -10.56 -16.46
CA ARG A 418 -16.00 -10.27 -15.68
C ARG A 418 -16.56 -8.87 -15.90
N GLN A 419 -15.71 -7.90 -16.18
CA GLN A 419 -16.12 -6.52 -16.44
C GLN A 419 -16.70 -6.32 -17.85
N GLN A 420 -16.65 -7.33 -18.72
CA GLN A 420 -17.30 -7.26 -20.02
C GLN A 420 -18.82 -7.14 -19.86
N ALA A 421 -19.43 -6.26 -20.64
CA ALA A 421 -20.87 -6.10 -20.67
C ALA A 421 -21.52 -7.33 -21.35
N HIS A 422 -22.16 -8.17 -20.55
CA HIS A 422 -23.02 -9.28 -21.02
C HIS A 422 -22.43 -10.24 -22.06
N PRO A 423 -21.26 -10.88 -21.85
CA PRO A 423 -20.96 -12.08 -22.60
C PRO A 423 -21.93 -13.17 -22.13
N ASP A 424 -22.71 -13.74 -23.06
CA ASP A 424 -23.34 -15.02 -22.78
C ASP A 424 -22.27 -16.08 -22.48
N ALA A 425 -22.69 -17.25 -21.96
CA ALA A 425 -21.75 -18.29 -21.57
C ALA A 425 -20.84 -18.77 -22.72
N ALA A 426 -21.32 -18.70 -23.97
CA ALA A 426 -20.55 -19.08 -25.15
C ALA A 426 -19.42 -18.08 -25.44
N THR A 427 -19.75 -16.78 -25.40
CA THR A 427 -18.79 -15.69 -25.55
C THR A 427 -17.72 -15.75 -24.47
N ALA A 428 -18.14 -15.89 -23.20
CA ALA A 428 -17.21 -16.02 -22.07
C ALA A 428 -16.31 -17.27 -22.20
N GLY A 429 -16.87 -18.38 -22.67
CA GLY A 429 -16.13 -19.62 -22.93
C GLY A 429 -15.05 -19.47 -24.01
N THR A 430 -15.30 -18.63 -25.02
CA THR A 430 -14.35 -18.33 -26.10
C THR A 430 -13.25 -17.37 -25.64
N LEU A 431 -13.59 -16.32 -24.88
CA LEU A 431 -12.66 -15.28 -24.44
C LEU A 431 -11.76 -15.70 -23.28
N ALA A 432 -12.25 -16.55 -22.36
CA ALA A 432 -11.48 -16.95 -21.18
C ALA A 432 -10.12 -17.61 -21.50
N PRO A 433 -9.99 -18.50 -22.51
CA PRO A 433 -8.68 -18.99 -22.98
C PRO A 433 -7.69 -17.89 -23.39
N TYR A 434 -8.14 -16.85 -24.10
CA TYR A 434 -7.27 -15.74 -24.50
C TYR A 434 -6.78 -14.94 -23.29
N GLY A 435 -7.66 -14.63 -22.33
CA GLY A 435 -7.25 -13.98 -21.08
C GLY A 435 -6.23 -14.82 -20.29
N ARG A 436 -6.39 -16.15 -20.26
CA ARG A 436 -5.40 -17.05 -19.64
C ARG A 436 -4.07 -17.07 -20.38
N ALA A 437 -4.07 -17.05 -21.72
CA ALA A 437 -2.86 -16.94 -22.51
C ALA A 437 -2.15 -15.59 -22.28
N TRP A 438 -2.91 -14.50 -22.22
CA TRP A 438 -2.38 -13.18 -21.85
C TRP A 438 -1.68 -13.23 -20.50
N ALA A 439 -2.35 -13.73 -19.45
CA ALA A 439 -1.76 -13.81 -18.11
C ALA A 439 -0.50 -14.68 -18.10
N ARG A 440 -0.53 -15.82 -18.78
CA ARG A 440 0.62 -16.72 -18.90
C ARG A 440 1.83 -16.04 -19.56
N LEU A 441 1.62 -15.38 -20.70
CA LEU A 441 2.71 -14.69 -21.41
C LEU A 441 3.25 -13.49 -20.62
N MET A 442 2.41 -12.73 -19.91
CA MET A 442 2.89 -11.67 -19.01
C MET A 442 3.73 -12.23 -17.86
N ARG A 443 3.28 -13.33 -17.25
CA ARG A 443 4.00 -14.02 -16.16
C ARG A 443 5.37 -14.52 -16.65
N GLU A 444 5.41 -15.16 -17.82
CA GLU A 444 6.64 -15.66 -18.43
C GLU A 444 7.61 -14.53 -18.75
N GLY A 445 7.15 -13.47 -19.43
CA GLY A 445 7.98 -12.31 -19.78
C GLY A 445 8.53 -11.58 -18.55
N PHE A 446 7.67 -11.30 -17.57
CA PHE A 446 8.07 -10.67 -16.30
C PHE A 446 9.10 -11.52 -15.54
N LEU A 447 8.82 -12.80 -15.34
CA LEU A 447 9.69 -13.69 -14.56
C LEU A 447 11.02 -13.93 -15.27
N ALA A 448 11.00 -14.18 -16.58
CA ALA A 448 12.23 -14.37 -17.37
C ALA A 448 13.12 -13.13 -17.26
N ARG A 449 12.55 -11.93 -17.45
CA ARG A 449 13.32 -10.69 -17.35
C ARG A 449 13.84 -10.45 -15.94
N TYR A 450 13.04 -10.71 -14.92
CA TYR A 450 13.45 -10.58 -13.53
C TYR A 450 14.64 -11.50 -13.17
N LEU A 451 14.59 -12.78 -13.59
CA LEU A 451 15.64 -13.75 -13.33
C LEU A 451 16.93 -13.45 -14.11
N ASP A 452 16.81 -13.11 -15.40
CA ASP A 452 17.94 -12.68 -16.23
C ASP A 452 18.62 -11.44 -15.62
N ALA A 453 17.79 -10.46 -15.24
CA ALA A 453 18.28 -9.26 -14.60
C ALA A 453 19.05 -9.59 -13.33
N LEU A 454 18.67 -10.59 -12.52
CA LEU A 454 19.35 -10.99 -11.28
C LEU A 454 20.43 -12.08 -11.43
N ALA A 455 20.74 -12.52 -12.65
CA ALA A 455 21.69 -13.60 -12.89
C ALA A 455 23.04 -13.33 -12.17
N GLY A 456 23.54 -14.34 -11.44
CA GLY A 456 24.80 -14.25 -10.69
C GLY A 456 24.75 -13.42 -9.40
N ALA A 457 23.62 -12.81 -9.04
CA ALA A 457 23.49 -12.03 -7.80
C ALA A 457 23.27 -12.90 -6.55
N GLY A 458 22.96 -14.20 -6.72
CA GLY A 458 22.68 -15.12 -5.60
C GLY A 458 21.46 -14.73 -4.75
N MET A 459 20.56 -13.93 -5.29
CA MET A 459 19.40 -13.38 -4.56
C MET A 459 18.21 -14.34 -4.51
N VAL A 460 18.12 -15.27 -5.45
CA VAL A 460 17.07 -16.28 -5.59
C VAL A 460 17.72 -17.67 -5.75
N PRO A 461 16.98 -18.78 -5.54
CA PRO A 461 17.50 -20.12 -5.79
C PRO A 461 17.98 -20.29 -7.24
N ASP A 462 19.16 -20.89 -7.40
CA ASP A 462 19.71 -21.24 -8.73
C ASP A 462 19.09 -22.53 -9.28
N ASP A 463 18.65 -23.43 -8.40
CA ASP A 463 17.96 -24.66 -8.79
C ASP A 463 16.52 -24.35 -9.24
N PRO A 464 16.13 -24.68 -10.49
CA PRO A 464 14.80 -24.33 -11.01
C PRO A 464 13.64 -25.01 -10.28
N ASP A 465 13.85 -26.19 -9.67
CA ASP A 465 12.82 -26.91 -8.93
C ASP A 465 12.62 -26.29 -7.54
N ASP A 466 13.71 -25.91 -6.88
CA ASP A 466 13.67 -25.15 -5.62
C ASP A 466 13.00 -23.78 -5.82
N LEU A 467 13.35 -23.06 -6.90
CA LEU A 467 12.74 -21.80 -7.29
C LEU A 467 11.23 -21.95 -7.49
N ARG A 468 10.81 -22.96 -8.26
CA ARG A 468 9.39 -23.24 -8.55
C ARG A 468 8.62 -23.60 -7.29
N LEU A 469 9.17 -24.46 -6.43
CA LEU A 469 8.52 -24.87 -5.17
C LEU A 469 8.30 -23.66 -4.24
N LEU A 470 9.35 -22.86 -4.03
CA LEU A 470 9.28 -21.67 -3.19
C LEU A 470 8.26 -20.65 -3.75
N LEU A 471 8.31 -20.40 -5.06
CA LEU A 471 7.40 -19.45 -5.71
C LEU A 471 5.93 -19.93 -5.65
N SER A 472 5.66 -21.20 -5.92
CA SER A 472 4.30 -21.78 -5.86
C SER A 472 3.69 -21.66 -4.47
N ALA A 473 4.47 -21.89 -3.42
CA ALA A 473 3.98 -21.73 -2.05
C ALA A 473 3.72 -20.25 -1.69
N LEU A 474 4.56 -19.33 -2.16
CA LEU A 474 4.34 -17.89 -1.96
C LEU A 474 3.11 -17.38 -2.73
N GLU A 475 2.89 -17.84 -3.96
CA GLU A 475 1.69 -17.55 -4.75
C GLU A 475 0.42 -18.09 -4.07
N LEU A 476 0.49 -19.28 -3.49
CA LEU A 476 -0.58 -19.82 -2.66
C LEU A 476 -0.88 -18.92 -1.46
N GLY A 477 0.15 -18.46 -0.74
CA GLY A 477 -0.01 -17.53 0.37
C GLY A 477 -0.64 -16.18 -0.03
N GLN A 478 -0.38 -15.71 -1.25
CA GLN A 478 -1.05 -14.55 -1.83
C GLN A 478 -2.52 -14.86 -2.19
N ALA A 479 -2.79 -16.02 -2.81
CA ALA A 479 -4.15 -16.42 -3.17
C ALA A 479 -5.07 -16.61 -1.94
N LEU A 480 -4.54 -17.11 -0.81
CA LEU A 480 -5.31 -17.20 0.45
C LEU A 480 -5.69 -15.82 1.00
N TYR A 481 -4.80 -14.84 0.87
CA TYR A 481 -5.11 -13.46 1.24
C TYR A 481 -6.20 -12.85 0.36
N GLU A 482 -6.18 -13.14 -0.94
CA GLU A 482 -7.25 -12.75 -1.86
C GLU A 482 -8.57 -13.43 -1.48
N VAL A 483 -8.58 -14.73 -1.13
CA VAL A 483 -9.77 -15.44 -0.64
C VAL A 483 -10.41 -14.72 0.55
N GLU A 484 -9.62 -14.40 1.58
CA GLU A 484 -10.12 -13.70 2.77
C GLU A 484 -10.64 -12.29 2.42
N TYR A 485 -9.91 -11.58 1.57
CA TYR A 485 -10.29 -10.24 1.13
C TYR A 485 -11.61 -10.24 0.35
N GLU A 486 -11.76 -11.11 -0.65
CA GLU A 486 -12.97 -11.21 -1.46
C GLU A 486 -14.16 -11.69 -0.64
N LEU A 487 -13.96 -12.68 0.24
CA LEU A 487 -15.03 -13.18 1.12
C LEU A 487 -15.66 -12.07 1.97
N ARG A 488 -14.87 -11.07 2.38
CA ARG A 488 -15.34 -9.93 3.19
C ARG A 488 -15.91 -8.79 2.36
N THR A 489 -15.39 -8.56 1.15
CA THR A 489 -15.63 -7.33 0.40
C THR A 489 -16.49 -7.52 -0.84
N ARG A 490 -16.26 -8.60 -1.59
CA ARG A 490 -16.90 -8.93 -2.88
C ARG A 490 -17.02 -10.45 -3.03
N PRO A 491 -17.93 -11.12 -2.30
CA PRO A 491 -18.05 -12.58 -2.31
C PRO A 491 -18.23 -13.16 -3.72
N GLU A 492 -18.81 -12.39 -4.65
CA GLU A 492 -18.98 -12.78 -6.04
C GLU A 492 -17.65 -12.93 -6.81
N TRP A 493 -16.54 -12.38 -6.30
CA TRP A 493 -15.18 -12.49 -6.87
C TRP A 493 -14.38 -13.67 -6.31
N LEU A 494 -14.92 -14.37 -5.32
CA LEU A 494 -14.23 -15.44 -4.59
C LEU A 494 -13.77 -16.61 -5.47
N SER A 495 -14.46 -16.90 -6.58
CA SER A 495 -13.99 -17.97 -7.49
C SER A 495 -12.66 -17.66 -8.18
N ILE A 496 -12.27 -16.38 -8.33
CA ILE A 496 -10.98 -16.01 -8.95
C ILE A 496 -9.77 -16.58 -8.18
N PRO A 497 -9.60 -16.29 -6.88
CA PRO A 497 -8.48 -16.86 -6.13
C PRO A 497 -8.61 -18.37 -5.91
N LEU A 498 -9.82 -18.92 -5.81
CA LEU A 498 -10.03 -20.36 -5.65
C LEU A 498 -9.58 -21.17 -6.89
N GLU A 499 -9.94 -20.73 -8.10
CA GLU A 499 -9.45 -21.30 -9.35
C GLU A 499 -7.92 -21.16 -9.48
N GLY A 500 -7.38 -20.04 -9.00
CA GLY A 500 -5.94 -19.80 -8.88
C GLY A 500 -5.24 -20.88 -8.04
N ILE A 501 -5.78 -21.18 -6.86
CA ILE A 501 -5.25 -22.22 -5.96
C ILE A 501 -5.31 -23.61 -6.61
N ALA A 502 -6.43 -23.96 -7.24
CA ALA A 502 -6.59 -25.26 -7.90
C ALA A 502 -5.52 -25.47 -8.98
N ARG A 503 -5.29 -24.46 -9.82
CA ARG A 503 -4.26 -24.48 -10.88
C ARG A 503 -2.83 -24.56 -10.30
N LEU A 504 -2.53 -23.80 -9.26
CA LEU A 504 -1.21 -23.84 -8.60
C LEU A 504 -0.90 -25.25 -8.07
N LEU A 505 -1.88 -25.90 -7.43
CA LEU A 505 -1.69 -27.25 -6.90
C LEU A 505 -1.52 -28.31 -8.00
N GLN A 506 -2.18 -28.14 -9.15
CA GLN A 506 -1.98 -29.00 -10.32
C GLN A 506 -0.57 -28.83 -10.91
N GLN A 507 -0.03 -27.62 -10.91
CA GLN A 507 1.33 -27.34 -11.42
C GLN A 507 2.43 -27.77 -10.45
N ALA A 508 2.16 -27.72 -9.14
CA ALA A 508 3.14 -28.05 -8.11
C ALA A 508 3.29 -29.56 -7.87
N ASN A 509 2.31 -30.38 -8.26
CA ASN A 509 2.34 -31.84 -8.18
C ASN A 509 2.48 -32.45 -9.59
N PRO A 510 3.72 -32.60 -10.11
CA PRO A 510 3.96 -33.29 -11.38
C PRO A 510 3.65 -34.79 -11.32
#